data_AF-A0A2N1R1C7-F1
#
_entry.id   AF-A0A2N1R1C7-F1
#
_cell.length_a   1.000
_cell.length_b   1.000
_cell.length_c   1.000
_cell.angle_alpha   90.00
_cell.angle_beta   90.00
_cell.angle_gamma   90.00
#
_symmetry.space_group_name_H-M   'P 1'
#
loop_
_entity.id
_entity.type
_entity.pdbx_description
1 polymer ?
#
loop_
_entity_poly.entity_id
_entity_poly.type
_entity_poly.pdbx_seq_one_letter_code
_entity_poly.pdbx_strand_id
1 'polypeptide(L)' 'MAKGYLDIEDDIAALATPPGPGAIAVVRIAGPGCVGRLAGAFSRPDVLRAAAGYGAVYGRIVAAGARAVDEVG' A
#
# COMPACT_ATOMS: atom_id res chain seq x y z
N MET A 1 10.21 -15.58 18.45
CA MET A 1 10.25 -14.64 19.59
C MET A 1 8.88 -13.99 19.73
N ALA A 2 8.44 -13.65 20.95
CA ALA A 2 7.23 -12.86 21.14
C ALA A 2 7.49 -11.43 20.61
N LYS A 3 6.58 -10.90 19.79
CA LYS A 3 6.69 -9.54 19.25
C LYS A 3 6.46 -8.51 20.35
N GLY A 4 7.38 -7.56 20.46
CA GLY A 4 7.26 -6.43 21.38
C GLY A 4 6.57 -5.25 20.72
N TYR A 5 6.07 -4.31 21.53
CA TYR A 5 5.43 -3.07 21.03
C TYR A 5 6.37 -2.22 20.15
N LEU A 6 7.69 -2.30 20.37
CA LEU A 6 8.70 -1.54 19.63
C LEU A 6 9.29 -2.32 18.44
N ASP A 7 8.69 -3.43 18.03
CA ASP A 7 9.11 -4.16 16.84
C ASP A 7 8.77 -3.35 15.58
N ILE A 8 9.77 -3.12 14.73
CA ILE A 8 9.67 -2.28 13.52
C ILE A 8 10.03 -3.04 12.23
N GLU A 9 10.33 -4.34 12.34
CA GLU A 9 10.81 -5.14 11.21
C GLU A 9 9.67 -5.70 10.35
N ASP A 10 8.42 -5.52 10.80
CA ASP A 10 7.23 -5.93 10.05
C ASP A 10 6.72 -4.85 9.11
N ASP A 11 6.16 -5.29 7.99
CA ASP A 11 5.26 -4.47 7.20
C ASP A 11 3.84 -4.51 7.78
N ILE A 12 3.28 -3.33 8.08
CA ILE A 12 1.94 -3.14 8.63
C ILE A 12 1.05 -2.34 7.68
N ALA A 13 -0.26 -2.47 7.84
CA ALA A 13 -1.27 -1.72 7.09
C ALA A 13 -2.44 -1.32 7.99
N ALA A 14 -3.00 -0.13 7.79
CA ALA A 14 -4.17 0.34 8.52
C ALA A 14 -5.00 1.34 7.70
N LEU A 15 -6.30 1.41 7.97
CA LEU A 15 -7.15 2.52 7.53
C LEU A 15 -6.70 3.79 8.29
N ALA A 16 -6.27 4.80 7.54
CA ALA A 16 -5.76 6.07 8.07
C ALA A 16 -6.83 7.18 8.06
N THR A 17 -8.01 6.91 7.54
CA THR A 17 -9.19 7.80 7.55
C THR A 17 -10.31 7.20 8.40
N PRO A 18 -11.25 8.00 8.93
CA PRO A 18 -12.42 7.46 9.64
C PRO A 18 -13.25 6.50 8.77
N PRO A 19 -13.86 5.46 9.35
CA PRO A 19 -14.77 4.60 8.63
C PRO A 19 -16.08 5.33 8.30
N GLY A 20 -16.64 5.06 7.13
CA GLY A 20 -17.91 5.63 6.68
C GLY A 20 -17.87 6.07 5.21
N PRO A 21 -19.00 6.52 4.65
CA PRO A 21 -19.05 7.03 3.29
C PRO A 21 -18.21 8.32 3.15
N GLY A 22 -17.39 8.37 2.11
CA GLY A 22 -16.58 9.52 1.76
C GLY A 22 -16.08 9.41 0.32
N ALA A 23 -15.60 10.51 -0.25
CA ALA A 23 -15.09 10.51 -1.63
C ALA A 23 -13.77 9.73 -1.76
N ILE A 24 -12.91 9.79 -0.73
CA ILE A 24 -11.60 9.16 -0.70
C ILE A 24 -11.38 8.57 0.69
N ALA A 25 -10.77 7.39 0.74
CA ALA A 25 -10.22 6.78 1.94
C ALA A 25 -8.73 6.53 1.76
N VAL A 26 -7.97 6.51 2.87
CA VAL A 26 -6.52 6.22 2.82
C VAL A 26 -6.26 4.94 3.60
N VAL A 27 -5.66 3.96 2.93
CA VAL A 27 -5.00 2.83 3.58
C VAL A 27 -3.51 3.12 3.58
N ARG A 28 -2.93 3.28 4.77
CA ARG A 28 -1.49 3.54 4.92
C ARG A 28 -0.77 2.24 5.24
N ILE A 29 0.35 2.02 4.57
CA ILE A 29 1.29 0.94 4.85
C ILE A 29 2.62 1.50 5.34
N ALA A 30 3.32 0.75 6.18
CA ALA A 30 4.64 1.12 6.70
C ALA A 30 5.47 -0.15 6.97
N GLY A 31 6.78 -0.01 7.01
CA GLY A 31 7.73 -1.11 7.25
C GLY A 31 8.79 -1.22 6.15
N PRO A 32 9.85 -2.03 6.38
CA PRO A 32 11.02 -2.08 5.51
C PRO A 32 10.76 -2.66 4.11
N GLY A 33 9.73 -3.48 3.93
CA GLY A 33 9.39 -4.14 2.66
C GLY A 33 8.11 -3.61 2.00
N CYS A 34 7.46 -2.61 2.59
CA CYS A 34 6.07 -2.27 2.27
C CYS A 34 5.86 -1.84 0.80
N VAL A 35 6.79 -1.08 0.21
CA VAL A 35 6.72 -0.67 -1.21
C VAL A 35 6.82 -1.89 -2.13
N GLY A 36 7.74 -2.82 -1.85
CA GLY A 36 7.92 -4.04 -2.64
C GLY A 36 6.69 -4.95 -2.59
N ARG A 37 6.07 -5.08 -1.41
CA ARG A 37 4.81 -5.82 -1.23
C ARG A 37 3.66 -5.17 -1.97
N LEU A 38 3.47 -3.85 -1.83
CA LEU A 38 2.41 -3.11 -2.53
C LEU A 38 2.57 -3.21 -4.04
N ALA A 39 3.80 -3.14 -4.56
CA ALA A 39 4.06 -3.31 -5.98
C ALA A 39 3.51 -4.65 -6.52
N GLY A 40 3.57 -5.74 -5.75
CA GLY A 40 2.98 -7.02 -6.14
C GLY A 40 1.45 -7.01 -6.32
N ALA A 41 0.76 -6.04 -5.71
CA ALA A 41 -0.68 -5.82 -5.82
C ALA A 41 -1.03 -4.54 -6.59
N PHE A 42 -0.07 -3.94 -7.31
CA PHE A 42 -0.26 -2.71 -8.07
C PHE A 42 -0.08 -2.95 -9.57
N SER A 43 -0.94 -2.36 -10.39
CA SER A 43 -0.96 -2.53 -11.84
C SER A 43 0.32 -2.09 -12.58
N ARG A 44 1.13 -1.21 -11.96
CA ARG A 44 2.37 -0.66 -12.53
C ARG A 44 3.53 -0.86 -11.55
N PRO A 45 3.90 -2.13 -11.27
CA PRO A 45 4.77 -2.47 -10.15
C PRO A 45 6.14 -1.80 -10.25
N ASP A 46 6.73 -1.74 -11.43
CA ASP A 46 8.07 -1.18 -11.63
C ASP A 46 8.08 0.35 -11.53
N VAL A 47 6.99 0.99 -11.93
CA VAL A 47 6.82 2.45 -11.78
C VAL A 47 6.73 2.81 -10.30
N LEU A 48 5.98 2.04 -9.51
CA LEU A 48 5.89 2.26 -8.07
C LEU A 48 7.23 2.05 -7.36
N ARG A 49 7.99 1.00 -7.73
CA ARG A 49 9.33 0.73 -7.15
C ARG A 49 10.36 1.79 -7.52
N ALA A 50 10.27 2.35 -8.73
CA ALA A 50 11.20 3.38 -9.21
C ALA A 50 10.81 4.80 -8.77
N ALA A 51 9.65 4.98 -8.12
CA ALA A 51 9.19 6.29 -7.70
C ALA A 51 10.14 6.89 -6.66
N ALA A 52 10.51 8.15 -6.87
CA ALA A 52 11.26 8.91 -5.86
C ALA A 52 10.40 9.13 -4.61
N GLY A 53 11.05 9.28 -3.45
CA GLY A 53 10.37 9.68 -2.23
C GLY A 53 9.53 10.95 -2.44
N TYR A 54 8.35 11.01 -1.81
CA TYR A 54 7.35 12.07 -1.99
C TYR A 54 6.74 12.19 -3.40
N GLY A 55 6.97 11.22 -4.29
CA GLY A 55 6.24 11.09 -5.57
C GLY A 55 4.92 10.33 -5.41
N ALA A 56 3.91 10.72 -6.18
CA ALA A 56 2.64 10.01 -6.31
C ALA A 56 2.61 9.18 -7.60
N VAL A 57 1.94 8.02 -7.57
CA VAL A 57 1.87 7.10 -8.72
C VAL A 57 0.44 6.64 -8.92
N TYR A 58 -0.18 7.16 -9.98
CA TYR A 58 -1.51 6.72 -10.38
C TYR A 58 -1.50 5.33 -11.02
N GLY A 59 -2.47 4.51 -10.59
CA GLY A 59 -2.72 3.18 -11.15
C GLY A 59 -3.89 2.48 -10.46
N ARG A 60 -3.88 1.15 -10.51
CA ARG A 60 -4.90 0.29 -9.90
C ARG A 60 -4.30 -0.66 -8.88
N ILE A 61 -5.05 -0.91 -7.81
CA ILE A 61 -4.85 -2.09 -6.97
C ILE A 61 -5.47 -3.29 -7.67
N VAL A 62 -4.75 -4.41 -7.72
CA VAL A 62 -5.17 -5.64 -8.39
C VAL A 62 -5.17 -6.82 -7.42
N ALA A 63 -6.17 -7.68 -7.55
CA ALA A 63 -6.26 -8.95 -6.86
C ALA A 63 -5.64 -10.08 -7.71
N ALA A 64 -5.64 -11.30 -7.15
CA ALA A 64 -5.26 -12.51 -7.87
C ALA A 64 -6.00 -12.60 -9.23
N GLY A 65 -5.28 -13.03 -10.27
CA GLY A 65 -5.79 -13.06 -11.64
C GLY A 65 -5.91 -11.69 -12.31
N ALA A 66 -5.20 -10.67 -11.81
CA ALA A 66 -5.15 -9.31 -12.35
C ALA A 66 -6.50 -8.57 -12.37
N ARG A 67 -7.46 -8.99 -11.54
CA ARG A 67 -8.75 -8.31 -11.39
C ARG A 67 -8.56 -6.97 -10.67
N ALA A 68 -9.01 -5.88 -11.27
CA ALA A 68 -9.00 -4.57 -10.63
C ALA A 68 -9.87 -4.55 -9.36
N VAL A 69 -9.32 -3.97 -8.29
CA VAL A 69 -10.00 -3.73 -7.02
C VAL A 69 -10.43 -2.26 -6.95
N ASP A 70 -9.51 -1.34 -7.21
CA ASP A 70 -9.77 0.10 -7.17
C ASP A 70 -8.73 0.88 -8.00
N GLU A 71 -9.07 2.13 -8.37
CA GLU A 71 -8.16 3.12 -8.95
C GLU A 71 -7.62 4.04 -7.84
N VAL A 72 -6.29 4.19 -7.77
CA VAL A 72 -5.60 4.88 -6.67
C VAL A 72 -4.45 5.77 -7.19
N GLY A 73 -4.06 6.76 -6.40
CA GLY A 73 -3.01 7.75 -6.70
C GLY A 73 -1.85 7.72 -5.71
#